data_AF-U4LS00-F1
#
_entry.id   AF-U4LS00-F1
#
_cell.length_a   1.000
_cell.length_b   1.000
_cell.length_c   1.000
_cell.angle_alpha   90.00
_cell.angle_beta   90.00
_cell.angle_gamma   90.00
#
_symmetry.space_group_name_H-M   'P 1'
#
loop_
_entity.id
_entity.type
_entity.pdbx_description
1 polymer ?
#
loop_
_entity_poly.entity_id
_entity_poly.type
_entity_poly.pdbx_seq_one_letter_code
_entity_poly.pdbx_strand_id
1 'polypeptide(L)'
;MASPITAQAIPTKATLITTYRHLMKAGLFAVQYSNPARFQIRDKLRDAFRYTPVEHYNPRRIQNTIDFLYTAGRYKGLEHKIVKNLCFVHYHDRTRKRKRLLGKTLGIEDITHNAYLENLGLLNQSMDLDLR
;
A
#
# COMPACT_ATOMS: atom_id res chain seq x y z
N MET A 1 7.93 -25.01 22.08
CA MET A 1 9.25 -24.53 21.62
C MET A 1 9.02 -23.25 20.84
N ALA A 2 9.29 -22.09 21.45
CA ALA A 2 9.08 -20.80 20.82
C ALA A 2 10.20 -20.56 19.80
N SER A 3 9.85 -20.48 18.51
CA SER A 3 10.78 -20.08 17.47
C SER A 3 11.35 -18.68 17.80
N PRO A 4 12.66 -18.46 17.64
CA PRO A 4 13.26 -17.16 17.93
C PRO A 4 12.65 -16.13 16.97
N ILE A 5 12.10 -15.06 17.53
CA ILE A 5 11.67 -13.89 16.78
C ILE A 5 12.93 -13.36 16.10
N THR A 6 13.06 -13.61 14.80
CA THR A 6 14.18 -13.16 13.99
C THR A 6 14.29 -11.64 14.17
N ALA A 7 15.36 -11.18 14.83
CA ALA A 7 15.71 -9.77 14.83
C ALA A 7 15.85 -9.35 13.37
N GLN A 8 14.86 -8.62 12.84
CA GLN A 8 14.90 -8.15 11.45
C GLN A 8 16.06 -7.17 11.37
N ALA A 9 17.14 -7.58 10.70
CA ALA A 9 18.30 -6.72 10.49
C ALA A 9 17.83 -5.45 9.75
N ILE A 10 18.23 -4.29 10.28
CA ILE A 10 17.93 -2.99 9.67
C ILE A 10 18.39 -3.05 8.19
N PRO A 11 17.49 -2.88 7.21
CA PRO A 11 17.85 -2.99 5.81
C PRO A 11 18.85 -1.91 5.43
N THR A 12 19.82 -2.27 4.61
CA THR A 12 20.74 -1.30 4.02
C THR A 12 20.00 -0.39 3.03
N LYS A 13 20.57 0.79 2.75
CA LYS A 13 20.03 1.70 1.72
C LYS A 13 19.90 1.02 0.35
N ALA A 14 20.86 0.17 -0.02
CA ALA A 14 20.82 -0.58 -1.27
C ALA A 14 19.62 -1.54 -1.31
N THR A 15 19.35 -2.25 -0.21
CA THR A 15 18.18 -3.12 -0.06
C THR A 15 16.88 -2.33 -0.25
N LEU A 16 16.74 -1.17 0.40
CA LEU A 16 15.55 -0.31 0.28
C LEU A 16 15.31 0.16 -1.16
N ILE A 17 16.37 0.57 -1.87
CA ILE A 17 16.26 1.01 -3.29
C ILE A 17 15.81 -0.16 -4.18
N THR A 18 16.41 -1.34 -3.98
CA THR A 18 16.04 -2.54 -4.75
C THR A 18 14.59 -2.92 -4.48
N THR A 19 14.17 -2.97 -3.20
CA THR A 19 12.78 -3.22 -2.82
C THR A 19 11.82 -2.21 -3.45
N TYR A 20 12.11 -0.92 -3.36
CA TYR A 20 11.30 0.13 -3.97
C TYR A 20 11.11 -0.10 -5.47
N ARG A 21 12.19 -0.46 -6.19
CA ARG A 21 12.12 -0.77 -7.63
C ARG A 21 11.25 -1.98 -7.93
N HIS A 22 11.33 -3.04 -7.13
CA HIS A 22 10.48 -4.22 -7.30
C HIS A 22 9.00 -3.91 -7.08
N LEU A 23 8.67 -3.24 -5.98
CA LEU A 23 7.30 -2.80 -5.69
C LEU A 23 6.76 -1.86 -6.76
N MET A 24 7.58 -0.92 -7.25
CA MET A 24 7.20 -0.02 -8.34
C MET A 24 6.86 -0.81 -9.61
N LYS A 25 7.73 -1.73 -10.03
CA LYS A 25 7.50 -2.55 -11.23
C LYS A 25 6.23 -3.40 -11.08
N ALA A 26 6.08 -4.08 -9.95
CA ALA A 26 4.91 -4.92 -9.68
C ALA A 26 3.62 -4.09 -9.62
N GLY A 27 3.65 -2.92 -8.97
CA GLY A 27 2.49 -2.04 -8.86
C GLY A 27 2.07 -1.43 -10.20
N LEU A 28 3.03 -1.03 -11.05
CA LEU A 28 2.74 -0.55 -12.40
C LEU A 28 2.13 -1.66 -13.28
N PHE A 29 2.66 -2.88 -13.16
CA PHE A 29 2.12 -4.05 -13.82
C PHE A 29 0.69 -4.38 -13.34
N ALA A 30 0.44 -4.30 -12.03
CA ALA A 30 -0.87 -4.57 -11.42
C ALA A 30 -1.99 -3.68 -11.99
N VAL A 31 -1.66 -2.43 -12.31
CA VAL A 31 -2.60 -1.46 -12.90
C VAL A 31 -2.53 -1.38 -14.42
N GLN A 32 -1.78 -2.28 -15.06
CA GLN A 32 -1.55 -2.31 -16.52
C GLN A 32 -1.12 -0.94 -17.07
N TYR A 33 -0.31 -0.21 -16.32
CA TYR A 33 0.16 1.13 -16.68
C TYR A 33 -0.96 2.16 -16.99
N SER A 34 -2.18 1.92 -16.50
CA SER A 34 -3.34 2.76 -16.77
C SER A 34 -3.28 4.13 -16.11
N ASN A 35 -3.90 5.13 -16.76
CA ASN A 35 -4.13 6.46 -16.19
C ASN A 35 -5.50 6.50 -15.50
N PRO A 36 -5.64 7.12 -14.31
CA PRO A 36 -4.62 7.79 -13.49
C PRO A 36 -3.90 6.87 -12.48
N ALA A 37 -4.22 5.56 -12.47
CA ALA A 37 -3.79 4.62 -11.43
C ALA A 37 -2.26 4.50 -11.28
N ARG A 38 -1.50 4.54 -12.39
CA ARG A 38 -0.03 4.50 -12.35
C ARG A 38 0.59 5.61 -11.49
N PHE A 39 -0.02 6.80 -11.50
CA PHE A 39 0.45 7.93 -10.71
C PHE A 39 0.11 7.75 -9.23
N GLN A 40 -1.04 7.13 -8.93
CA GLN A 40 -1.44 6.83 -7.56
C GLN A 40 -0.50 5.80 -6.92
N ILE A 41 -0.16 4.73 -7.63
CA ILE A 41 0.84 3.74 -7.18
C ILE A 41 2.18 4.41 -6.91
N ARG A 42 2.66 5.21 -7.87
CA ARG A 42 3.97 5.86 -7.74
C ARG A 42 4.02 6.77 -6.52
N ASP A 43 3.02 7.62 -6.36
CA ASP A 43 3.02 8.62 -5.31
C ASP A 43 2.81 7.96 -3.93
N LYS A 44 1.95 6.95 -3.83
CA LYS A 44 1.75 6.15 -2.61
C LYS A 44 3.02 5.42 -2.19
N LEU A 45 3.74 4.78 -3.13
CA LEU A 45 5.04 4.15 -2.83
C LEU A 45 6.11 5.17 -2.44
N ARG A 46 6.13 6.35 -3.09
CA ARG A 46 7.10 7.39 -2.75
C ARG A 46 6.87 7.92 -1.34
N ASP A 47 5.62 8.17 -0.97
CA ASP A 47 5.26 8.64 0.37
C ASP A 47 5.57 7.57 1.42
N ALA A 48 5.20 6.31 1.15
CA ALA A 48 5.52 5.16 1.99
C ALA A 48 7.01 5.01 2.29
N PHE A 49 7.89 5.10 1.29
CA PHE A 49 9.33 4.96 1.51
C PHE A 49 9.98 6.21 2.11
N ARG A 50 9.32 7.38 2.03
CA ARG A 50 9.84 8.64 2.56
C ARG A 50 9.46 8.84 4.03
N TYR A 51 8.25 8.46 4.42
CA TYR A 51 7.70 8.78 5.74
C TYR A 51 7.64 7.59 6.70
N THR A 52 7.73 6.35 6.22
CA THR A 52 7.74 5.18 7.11
C THR A 52 9.15 4.94 7.67
N PRO A 53 9.31 4.80 9.00
CA PRO A 53 10.58 4.41 9.62
C PRO A 53 11.12 3.08 9.09
N VAL A 54 12.44 2.96 9.06
CA VAL A 54 13.15 1.78 8.54
C VAL A 54 12.86 0.52 9.40
N GLU A 55 12.51 0.71 10.66
CA GLU A 55 12.14 -0.35 11.61
C GLU A 55 10.88 -1.12 11.21
N HIS A 56 9.99 -0.52 10.42
CA HIS A 56 8.80 -1.20 9.91
C HIS A 56 9.07 -2.02 8.64
N TYR A 57 10.32 -2.12 8.20
CA TYR A 57 10.67 -2.93 7.04
C TYR A 57 10.55 -4.42 7.37
N ASN A 58 9.57 -5.08 6.76
CA ASN A 58 9.40 -6.52 6.86
C ASN A 58 9.59 -7.19 5.49
N PRO A 59 10.69 -7.93 5.25
CA PRO A 59 11.00 -8.50 3.94
C PRO A 59 9.95 -9.52 3.48
N ARG A 60 9.36 -10.28 4.41
CA ARG A 60 8.31 -11.25 4.09
C ARG A 60 7.05 -10.56 3.56
N ARG A 61 6.57 -9.54 4.28
CA ARG A 61 5.39 -8.77 3.87
C ARG A 61 5.57 -8.08 2.52
N ILE A 62 6.77 -7.55 2.32
CA ILE A 62 7.17 -6.94 1.04
C ILE A 62 7.09 -7.97 -0.09
N GLN A 63 7.65 -9.17 0.10
CA GLN A 63 7.62 -10.21 -0.92
C GLN A 63 6.19 -10.65 -1.24
N ASN A 64 5.37 -10.91 -0.21
CA ASN A 64 3.96 -11.23 -0.40
C ASN A 64 3.21 -10.12 -1.16
N THR A 65 3.54 -8.86 -0.90
CA THR A 65 2.97 -7.69 -1.60
C THR A 65 3.36 -7.66 -3.07
N ILE A 66 4.62 -7.99 -3.39
CA ILE A 66 5.09 -8.09 -4.77
C ILE A 66 4.30 -9.18 -5.51
N ASP A 67 4.17 -10.35 -4.91
CA ASP A 67 3.45 -11.49 -5.51
C ASP A 67 1.95 -11.19 -5.68
N PHE A 68 1.34 -10.53 -4.70
CA PHE A 68 -0.03 -10.04 -4.78
C PHE A 68 -0.22 -9.06 -5.95
N LEU A 69 0.69 -8.09 -6.12
CA LEU A 69 0.63 -7.11 -7.22
C LEU A 69 0.84 -7.77 -8.60
N TYR A 70 1.76 -8.73 -8.70
CA TYR A 70 1.91 -9.51 -9.94
C TYR A 70 0.65 -10.31 -10.26
N THR A 71 0.02 -10.92 -9.25
CA THR A 71 -1.23 -11.66 -9.40
C THR A 71 -2.37 -10.74 -9.89
N ALA A 72 -2.46 -9.54 -9.31
CA ALA A 72 -3.42 -8.50 -9.70
C ALA A 72 -3.26 -8.02 -11.16
N GLY A 73 -2.04 -8.03 -11.70
CA GLY A 73 -1.78 -7.67 -13.09
C GLY A 73 -2.00 -8.82 -14.06
N ARG A 74 -1.80 -10.07 -13.60
CA ARG A 74 -1.88 -11.29 -14.40
C ARG A 74 -3.32 -11.77 -14.59
N TYR A 75 -4.15 -11.65 -13.56
CA TYR A 75 -5.54 -12.11 -13.58
C TYR A 75 -6.50 -11.00 -13.17
N LYS A 76 -7.68 -10.95 -13.79
CA LYS A 76 -8.76 -10.03 -13.42
C LYS A 76 -9.56 -10.53 -12.20
N GLY A 77 -8.84 -10.95 -11.17
CA GLY A 77 -9.35 -11.56 -9.94
C GLY A 77 -9.71 -10.55 -8.85
N LEU A 78 -9.72 -11.03 -7.60
CA LEU A 78 -9.98 -10.20 -6.44
C LEU A 78 -8.85 -9.20 -6.19
N GLU A 79 -7.60 -9.63 -6.34
CA GLU A 79 -6.40 -8.82 -6.19
C GLU A 79 -6.44 -7.62 -7.14
N HIS A 80 -6.83 -7.84 -8.40
CA HIS A 80 -7.03 -6.78 -9.38
C HIS A 80 -8.10 -5.77 -8.94
N LYS A 81 -9.25 -6.25 -8.45
CA LYS A 81 -10.34 -5.40 -7.96
C LYS A 81 -9.91 -4.60 -6.74
N ILE A 82 -9.17 -5.22 -5.82
CA ILE A 82 -8.61 -4.57 -4.64
C ILE A 82 -7.66 -3.46 -5.06
N VAL A 83 -6.63 -3.74 -5.88
CA VAL A 83 -5.66 -2.73 -6.33
C VAL A 83 -6.34 -1.57 -7.07
N LYS A 84 -7.34 -1.88 -7.91
CA LYS A 84 -8.14 -0.86 -8.60
C LYS A 84 -8.89 0.03 -7.59
N ASN A 85 -9.52 -0.56 -6.59
CA ASN A 85 -10.23 0.18 -5.55
C ASN A 85 -9.27 1.05 -4.71
N LEU A 86 -8.10 0.52 -4.33
CA LEU A 86 -7.07 1.29 -3.62
C LEU A 86 -6.65 2.53 -4.42
N CYS A 87 -6.40 2.37 -5.72
CA CYS A 87 -6.07 3.49 -6.61
C CYS A 87 -7.21 4.52 -6.69
N PHE A 88 -8.45 4.05 -6.81
CA PHE A 88 -9.63 4.90 -6.88
C PHE A 88 -9.83 5.73 -5.61
N VAL A 89 -9.77 5.08 -4.44
CA VAL A 89 -9.90 5.75 -3.14
C VAL A 89 -8.75 6.74 -2.95
N HIS A 90 -7.51 6.36 -3.25
CA HIS A 90 -6.36 7.26 -3.10
C HIS A 90 -6.47 8.51 -3.99
N TYR A 91 -6.90 8.34 -5.25
CA TYR A 91 -7.16 9.46 -6.16
C TYR A 91 -8.21 10.42 -5.59
N HIS A 92 -9.34 9.88 -5.11
CA HIS A 92 -10.40 10.70 -4.53
C HIS A 92 -10.00 11.34 -3.21
N ASP A 93 -9.20 10.67 -2.38
CA ASP A 93 -8.76 11.23 -1.11
C ASP A 93 -7.88 12.46 -1.33
N ARG A 94 -6.96 12.39 -2.31
CA ARG A 94 -6.10 13.55 -2.67
C ARG A 94 -6.90 14.74 -3.20
N THR A 95 -7.96 14.49 -3.97
CA THR A 95 -8.85 15.56 -4.47
C THR A 95 -9.78 16.10 -3.38
N ARG A 96 -10.16 15.28 -2.39
CA ARG A 96 -11.08 15.65 -1.30
C ARG A 96 -10.41 16.21 -0.04
N LYS A 97 -9.06 16.24 0.05
CA LYS A 97 -8.32 16.73 1.24
C LYS A 97 -8.89 18.04 1.81
N ARG A 98 -9.24 19.01 0.97
CA ARG A 98 -9.80 20.30 1.40
C ARG A 98 -11.16 20.18 2.09
N LYS A 99 -12.04 19.27 1.65
CA LYS A 99 -13.38 19.06 2.24
C LYS A 99 -13.30 18.28 3.57
N ARG A 100 -12.38 17.31 3.67
CA ARG A 100 -12.15 16.55 4.91
C ARG A 100 -11.59 17.41 6.04
N LEU A 101 -10.69 18.35 5.74
CA LEU A 101 -10.17 19.29 6.73
C LEU A 101 -11.29 20.11 7.37
N LEU A 102 -12.24 20.60 6.56
CA LEU A 102 -13.40 21.34 7.05
C LEU A 102 -14.34 20.45 7.89
N GLY A 103 -14.64 19.22 7.44
CA GLY A 103 -15.43 18.26 8.20
C GLY A 103 -14.81 17.91 9.55
N LYS A 104 -13.48 17.71 9.60
CA LYS A 104 -12.74 17.42 10.85
C LYS A 104 -12.81 18.60 11.82
N THR A 105 -12.70 19.84 11.35
CA THR A 105 -12.89 21.04 12.19
C THR A 105 -14.30 21.11 12.77
N LEU A 106 -15.30 20.59 12.04
CA LEU A 106 -16.70 20.53 12.46
C LEU A 106 -17.05 19.26 13.27
N GLY A 107 -16.08 18.41 13.60
CA GLY A 107 -16.31 17.15 14.31
C GLY A 107 -17.06 16.08 13.51
N ILE A 108 -17.17 16.25 12.18
CA ILE A 108 -17.80 15.27 11.30
C ILE A 108 -16.76 14.22 10.92
N GLU A 109 -16.86 13.05 11.52
CA GLU A 109 -16.02 11.91 11.17
C GLU A 109 -16.43 11.29 9.83
N ASP A 110 -15.43 11.00 8.99
CA ASP A 110 -15.64 10.26 7.74
C ASP A 110 -15.67 8.74 8.04
N ILE A 111 -16.81 8.29 8.57
CA ILE A 111 -17.05 6.88 8.97
C ILE A 111 -16.70 5.92 7.82
N THR A 112 -17.03 6.29 6.58
CA THR A 112 -16.77 5.45 5.40
C THR A 112 -15.28 5.30 5.11
N HIS A 113 -14.51 6.37 5.24
CA HIS A 113 -13.08 6.32 5.04
C HIS A 113 -12.37 5.58 6.18
N ASN A 114 -12.84 5.75 7.42
CA ASN A 114 -12.31 5.03 8.57
C ASN A 114 -12.51 3.51 8.44
N ALA A 115 -13.73 3.08 8.09
CA ALA A 115 -14.02 1.66 7.84
C ALA A 115 -13.17 1.08 6.70
N TYR A 116 -12.91 1.88 5.65
CA TYR A 116 -12.00 1.48 4.58
C TYR A 116 -10.56 1.25 5.08
N LEU A 117 -10.03 2.15 5.93
CA LEU A 117 -8.69 2.01 6.49
C LEU A 117 -8.57 0.79 7.42
N GLU A 118 -9.59 0.54 8.22
CA GLU A 118 -9.66 -0.65 9.08
C GLU A 118 -9.63 -1.94 8.24
N ASN A 119 -10.47 -2.02 7.21
CA ASN A 119 -10.50 -3.16 6.30
C ASN A 119 -9.17 -3.36 5.56
N LEU A 120 -8.49 -2.27 5.18
CA LEU A 120 -7.14 -2.36 4.60
C LEU A 120 -6.13 -2.91 5.61
N GLY A 121 -6.23 -2.50 6.87
CA GLY A 121 -5.44 -3.05 7.97
C GLY A 121 -5.66 -4.55 8.16
N LEU A 122 -6.92 -4.98 8.17
CA LEU A 122 -7.30 -6.40 8.28
C LEU A 122 -6.78 -7.21 7.09
N LEU A 123 -6.92 -6.71 5.86
CA LEU A 123 -6.38 -7.35 4.66
C LEU A 123 -4.86 -7.53 4.76
N ASN A 124 -4.16 -6.48 5.19
CA ASN A 124 -2.72 -6.51 5.39
C ASN A 124 -2.30 -7.53 6.45
N GLN A 125 -3.09 -7.71 7.50
CA GLN A 125 -2.84 -8.72 8.54
C GLN A 125 -3.14 -10.13 8.05
N SER A 126 -4.29 -10.34 7.40
CA SER A 126 -4.75 -11.69 6.99
C SER A 126 -3.89 -12.30 5.90
N MET A 127 -3.35 -11.47 5.00
CA MET A 127 -2.51 -11.91 3.89
C MET A 127 -1.02 -11.61 4.10
N ASP A 128 -0.64 -11.10 5.29
CA ASP A 128 0.72 -10.69 5.61
C ASP A 128 1.30 -9.76 4.50
N LEU A 129 0.55 -8.72 4.14
CA LEU A 129 0.89 -7.74 3.09
C LEU A 129 1.32 -6.42 3.71
N ASP A 130 2.00 -5.59 2.92
CA ASP A 130 2.40 -4.23 3.25
C ASP A 130 1.82 -3.27 2.19
N LEU A 131 0.49 -3.30 2.02
CA LEU A 131 -0.24 -2.32 1.20
C LEU A 131 -0.34 -1.02 2.02
N ARG A 132 0.75 -0.26 2.03
CA ARG A 132 0.89 1.06 2.67
C ARG A 132 0.02 2.08 2.00
#